data_AF-A0A2H0PFJ5-F1
#
_entry.id   AF-A0A2H0PFJ5-F1
#
_cell.length_a   1.000
_cell.length_b   1.000
_cell.length_c   1.000
_cell.angle_alpha   90.00
_cell.angle_beta   90.00
_cell.angle_gamma   90.00
#
_symmetry.space_group_name_H-M   'P 1'
#
loop_
_entity.id
_entity.type
_entity.pdbx_description
1 polymer ?
#
loop_
_entity_poly.entity_id
_entity_poly.type
_entity_poly.pdbx_seq_one_letter_code
_entity_poly.pdbx_strand_id
1 'polypeptide(L)'
;MNVRPIITLLVAIAALAACSGSGTIATGSLSSGTPQNTSSSSSGDGDIQSSPSDITQSPTVTPSAAVCGNSKVESGEQCDDGNTVSGDGCSSICDTESCGDGIVQSGLSEECDGSNLNGSTCATFGYSQGSLSCSDSCKFVKTGCSNLATSSVCGNGTQESGEECDDHNTTSGDGCSAACKTESCGDGIVQSGLSEECDGSNLNGSSCVTFGYTVGSLSCGGTCKFVKTGCSAVCGNGTVETGEQCDDGNTLSWDGCTSACQNEASPTFSDNFTTSTNSSWNKQASHGVMTYAVTDNLASDQKIAQLTFSGGQSNAAGPGNSTQISTKSLLGFGMYRARFNFAKCADGEDLMNGIFVYSNDGSDTNLNGITDNNEIDIELLCGTPKKLYLTTWTDYDYDAATDTETIQKVTRVIDLSNGKAYETPAGQEGTYNVDYSTVIETIPEMALPTLATDDAYYEMGFDWHSTYIHFFIVLDGKEVTLWNYTDATYIPQNKAYMMFNLWYPAWSGKNYPASAESLKVDWFKYWAS
;
A
#
# COMPACT_ATOMS: atom_id res chain seq x y z
N MET A 1 -23.12 33.06 15.50
CA MET A 1 -24.26 32.15 15.24
C MET A 1 -24.56 32.17 13.75
N ASN A 2 -24.27 31.08 13.04
CA ASN A 2 -25.03 30.55 11.90
C ASN A 2 -24.40 29.20 11.52
N VAL A 3 -25.20 28.27 10.98
CA VAL A 3 -24.89 26.83 11.05
C VAL A 3 -25.31 26.11 9.76
N ARG A 4 -24.34 25.44 9.12
CA ARG A 4 -24.51 24.35 8.13
C ARG A 4 -25.12 24.75 6.76
N PRO A 5 -25.06 23.87 5.73
CA PRO A 5 -24.61 22.47 5.73
C PRO A 5 -23.34 22.14 4.93
N ILE A 6 -22.79 20.96 5.24
CA ILE A 6 -21.81 20.23 4.44
C ILE A 6 -22.57 19.40 3.42
N ILE A 7 -22.06 19.30 2.18
CA ILE A 7 -22.57 18.38 1.16
C ILE A 7 -21.51 17.32 0.91
N THR A 8 -21.84 16.06 1.24
CA THR A 8 -20.99 14.89 0.96
C THR A 8 -21.26 14.41 -0.47
N LEU A 9 -20.25 14.44 -1.34
CA LEU A 9 -20.37 13.91 -2.70
C LEU A 9 -20.09 12.40 -2.70
N LEU A 10 -21.10 11.60 -3.00
CA LEU A 10 -20.98 10.15 -3.21
C LEU A 10 -20.56 9.87 -4.66
N VAL A 11 -19.42 9.22 -4.84
CA VAL A 11 -18.98 8.72 -6.16
C VAL A 11 -19.78 7.46 -6.50
N ALA A 12 -20.55 7.51 -7.57
CA ALA A 12 -21.29 6.36 -8.09
C ALA A 12 -20.47 5.62 -9.15
N ILE A 13 -19.88 4.48 -8.80
CA ILE A 13 -19.23 3.59 -9.77
C ILE A 13 -20.32 2.72 -10.43
N ALA A 14 -20.55 2.93 -11.72
CA ALA A 14 -21.45 2.12 -12.53
C ALA A 14 -20.64 1.15 -13.41
N ALA A 15 -20.63 -0.13 -13.05
CA ALA A 15 -20.02 -1.19 -13.84
C ALA A 15 -21.11 -2.06 -14.50
N LEU A 16 -21.12 -2.16 -15.84
CA LEU A 16 -21.91 -3.14 -16.58
C LEU A 16 -21.03 -4.32 -17.00
N ALA A 17 -21.29 -5.49 -16.42
CA ALA A 17 -21.00 -6.79 -17.01
C ALA A 17 -22.03 -7.79 -16.50
N ALA A 18 -22.55 -8.66 -17.36
CA ALA A 18 -23.66 -9.55 -17.04
C ALA A 18 -23.23 -11.03 -17.05
N CYS A 19 -23.83 -11.83 -16.18
CA CYS A 19 -24.09 -13.23 -16.49
C CYS A 19 -25.39 -13.70 -15.81
N SER A 20 -26.15 -14.54 -16.49
CA SER A 20 -27.48 -15.00 -16.08
C SER A 20 -27.46 -16.48 -15.70
N GLY A 21 -28.11 -16.84 -14.58
CA GLY A 21 -28.29 -18.22 -14.16
C GLY A 21 -29.37 -18.32 -13.08
N SER A 22 -30.50 -18.95 -13.40
CA SER A 22 -31.66 -19.06 -12.50
C SER A 22 -31.62 -20.33 -11.66
N GLY A 23 -32.02 -20.23 -10.39
CA GLY A 23 -32.23 -21.38 -9.50
C GLY A 23 -33.14 -21.01 -8.31
N THR A 24 -34.42 -21.32 -8.41
CA THR A 24 -35.39 -21.27 -7.30
C THR A 24 -35.31 -22.56 -6.46
N ILE A 25 -35.77 -22.60 -5.20
CA ILE A 25 -37.15 -22.95 -4.79
C ILE A 25 -37.28 -22.84 -3.24
N ALA A 26 -38.50 -22.55 -2.76
CA ALA A 26 -39.11 -22.76 -1.41
C ALA A 26 -38.22 -22.70 -0.14
N THR A 27 -38.46 -21.83 0.86
CA THR A 27 -39.63 -21.69 1.76
C THR A 27 -39.98 -22.95 2.58
N GLY A 28 -39.74 -22.90 3.91
CA GLY A 28 -40.18 -23.88 4.92
C GLY A 28 -39.95 -23.32 6.33
N SER A 29 -40.75 -23.72 7.33
CA SER A 29 -40.73 -23.12 8.68
C SER A 29 -41.15 -24.11 9.78
N LEU A 30 -41.06 -23.65 11.03
CA LEU A 30 -41.64 -24.20 12.28
C LEU A 30 -40.94 -25.35 13.04
N SER A 31 -40.28 -24.94 14.13
CA SER A 31 -40.61 -25.25 15.54
C SER A 31 -40.22 -26.58 16.24
N SER A 32 -39.75 -26.38 17.49
CA SER A 32 -39.95 -27.21 18.71
C SER A 32 -39.26 -28.57 18.83
N GLY A 33 -38.53 -28.78 19.94
CA GLY A 33 -37.95 -30.08 20.32
C GLY A 33 -36.80 -30.01 21.35
N THR A 34 -37.09 -29.63 22.60
CA THR A 34 -36.24 -29.94 23.77
C THR A 34 -36.39 -31.42 24.16
N PRO A 35 -35.58 -32.03 25.07
CA PRO A 35 -34.63 -31.42 26.03
C PRO A 35 -33.25 -32.09 26.17
N GLN A 36 -32.32 -31.44 26.91
CA GLN A 36 -31.72 -32.12 28.07
C GLN A 36 -31.16 -31.16 29.16
N ASN A 37 -31.56 -31.44 30.40
CA ASN A 37 -30.92 -31.05 31.66
C ASN A 37 -29.62 -31.87 31.86
N THR A 38 -28.65 -31.57 32.74
CA THR A 38 -28.21 -30.37 33.49
C THR A 38 -26.92 -30.75 34.22
N SER A 39 -26.02 -29.78 34.49
CA SER A 39 -25.09 -29.87 35.63
C SER A 39 -24.91 -28.48 36.24
N SER A 40 -25.43 -28.28 37.45
CA SER A 40 -25.43 -27.00 38.17
C SER A 40 -24.50 -27.05 39.39
N SER A 41 -23.93 -25.90 39.77
CA SER A 41 -23.13 -25.77 41.00
C SER A 41 -23.39 -24.47 41.75
N SER A 42 -23.83 -24.61 43.01
CA SER A 42 -23.73 -23.68 44.15
C SER A 42 -24.47 -22.32 44.14
N SER A 43 -25.03 -22.00 45.32
CA SER A 43 -25.38 -20.67 45.86
C SER A 43 -26.57 -19.91 45.21
N GLY A 44 -27.71 -19.65 45.86
CA GLY A 44 -28.24 -20.15 47.14
C GLY A 44 -28.56 -19.07 48.19
N ASP A 45 -29.85 -18.80 48.44
CA ASP A 45 -30.42 -18.24 49.69
C ASP A 45 -31.97 -18.36 49.68
N GLY A 46 -32.64 -18.20 50.84
CA GLY A 46 -34.10 -17.95 50.95
C GLY A 46 -35.01 -19.14 51.34
N ASP A 47 -35.57 -19.09 52.56
CA ASP A 47 -36.46 -20.09 53.19
C ASP A 47 -37.96 -19.69 53.15
N ILE A 48 -38.89 -20.64 53.45
CA ILE A 48 -40.14 -20.52 54.28
C ILE A 48 -41.32 -21.48 53.86
N GLN A 49 -41.62 -22.45 54.75
CA GLN A 49 -42.94 -23.08 55.09
C GLN A 49 -43.69 -24.01 54.08
N SER A 50 -44.49 -25.03 54.49
CA SER A 50 -44.66 -25.70 55.82
C SER A 50 -45.42 -27.07 55.81
N SER A 51 -44.92 -28.01 56.63
CA SER A 51 -45.59 -29.01 57.52
C SER A 51 -46.48 -30.22 57.05
N PRO A 52 -46.59 -31.31 57.88
CA PRO A 52 -47.09 -32.65 57.46
C PRO A 52 -48.13 -33.33 58.42
N SER A 53 -48.41 -34.65 58.29
CA SER A 53 -48.97 -35.57 59.34
C SER A 53 -48.89 -37.08 58.97
N ASP A 54 -48.85 -37.99 59.96
CA ASP A 54 -48.80 -39.47 59.84
C ASP A 54 -49.42 -40.20 61.08
N ILE A 55 -49.74 -41.52 61.04
CA ILE A 55 -50.57 -42.28 62.04
C ILE A 55 -50.07 -43.75 62.29
N THR A 56 -50.48 -44.41 63.40
CA THR A 56 -49.72 -45.50 64.11
C THR A 56 -50.40 -46.88 64.38
N GLN A 57 -49.59 -47.96 64.38
CA GLN A 57 -49.60 -49.20 65.25
C GLN A 57 -50.55 -50.45 65.04
N SER A 58 -50.17 -51.58 65.69
CA SER A 58 -50.66 -53.01 65.63
C SER A 58 -50.14 -53.79 66.91
N PRO A 59 -50.07 -55.16 67.12
CA PRO A 59 -50.47 -56.41 66.38
C PRO A 59 -51.08 -57.55 67.27
N THR A 60 -51.10 -58.85 66.84
CA THR A 60 -51.17 -60.08 67.72
C THR A 60 -50.73 -61.40 67.00
N VAL A 61 -50.50 -62.54 67.70
CA VAL A 61 -49.48 -63.59 67.36
C VAL A 61 -49.92 -65.08 67.53
N THR A 62 -49.27 -66.05 66.84
CA THR A 62 -49.27 -67.54 67.11
C THR A 62 -47.85 -68.19 66.94
N PRO A 63 -47.64 -69.54 66.88
CA PRO A 63 -46.68 -70.28 67.73
C PRO A 63 -45.20 -70.33 67.25
N SER A 64 -44.33 -70.88 68.12
CA SER A 64 -42.85 -70.85 67.99
C SER A 64 -42.28 -71.58 66.77
N ALA A 65 -41.36 -70.90 66.08
CA ALA A 65 -40.34 -71.51 65.22
C ALA A 65 -39.10 -71.90 66.07
N ALA A 66 -38.05 -72.39 65.40
CA ALA A 66 -36.69 -72.39 65.95
C ALA A 66 -36.23 -70.94 66.21
N VAL A 67 -35.38 -70.73 67.21
CA VAL A 67 -35.03 -69.38 67.68
C VAL A 67 -33.52 -69.20 67.69
N CYS A 68 -32.98 -68.69 66.58
CA CYS A 68 -31.58 -68.33 66.46
C CYS A 68 -31.11 -67.44 67.62
N GLY A 69 -29.94 -67.75 68.18
CA GLY A 69 -29.36 -67.06 69.32
C GLY A 69 -29.88 -67.52 70.69
N ASN A 70 -30.37 -68.76 70.81
CA ASN A 70 -30.82 -69.35 72.08
C ASN A 70 -29.73 -70.18 72.80
N SER A 71 -28.49 -70.17 72.26
CA SER A 71 -27.35 -71.03 72.64
C SER A 71 -27.57 -72.51 72.37
N LYS A 72 -28.43 -72.88 71.40
CA LYS A 72 -28.62 -74.27 70.96
C LYS A 72 -28.99 -74.32 69.49
N VAL A 73 -28.14 -74.99 68.69
CA VAL A 73 -28.45 -75.34 67.30
C VAL A 73 -29.68 -76.25 67.25
N GLU A 74 -30.81 -75.71 66.80
CA GLU A 74 -32.07 -76.43 66.61
C GLU A 74 -32.21 -76.98 65.17
N SER A 75 -33.27 -77.74 64.92
CA SER A 75 -33.50 -78.44 63.63
C SER A 75 -33.88 -77.48 62.50
N GLY A 76 -32.88 -76.81 61.93
CA GLY A 76 -33.00 -75.84 60.84
C GLY A 76 -31.85 -74.84 60.80
N GLU A 77 -31.05 -74.79 61.87
CA GLU A 77 -29.93 -73.88 62.08
C GLU A 77 -28.61 -74.58 61.72
N GLN A 78 -27.63 -73.85 61.18
CA GLN A 78 -26.27 -74.35 60.93
C GLN A 78 -25.37 -74.13 62.16
N CYS A 79 -25.60 -73.04 62.89
CA CYS A 79 -24.91 -72.62 64.11
C CYS A 79 -25.89 -71.96 65.09
N ASP A 80 -25.46 -71.71 66.32
CA ASP A 80 -26.08 -70.81 67.30
C ASP A 80 -24.99 -70.50 68.34
N ASP A 81 -24.60 -69.24 68.47
CA ASP A 81 -23.56 -68.78 69.41
C ASP A 81 -24.12 -68.15 70.71
N GLY A 82 -25.45 -68.11 70.85
CA GLY A 82 -26.15 -67.45 71.95
C GLY A 82 -26.60 -66.02 71.70
N ASN A 83 -26.48 -65.50 70.46
CA ASN A 83 -27.02 -64.19 70.12
C ASN A 83 -27.45 -64.05 68.64
N THR A 84 -27.81 -62.84 68.21
CA THR A 84 -28.29 -62.53 66.84
C THR A 84 -27.63 -61.28 66.26
N VAL A 85 -26.38 -61.02 66.63
CA VAL A 85 -25.46 -60.17 65.86
C VAL A 85 -25.07 -60.94 64.58
N SER A 86 -24.17 -60.38 63.77
CA SER A 86 -23.61 -61.03 62.59
C SER A 86 -22.20 -60.47 62.39
N GLY A 87 -21.27 -61.33 62.00
CA GLY A 87 -19.83 -61.10 62.03
C GLY A 87 -19.13 -61.60 63.31
N ASP A 88 -19.81 -62.34 64.19
CA ASP A 88 -19.22 -63.00 65.36
C ASP A 88 -19.12 -64.53 65.24
N GLY A 89 -19.54 -65.11 64.11
CA GLY A 89 -19.33 -66.52 63.75
C GLY A 89 -20.62 -67.29 63.50
N CYS A 90 -21.76 -66.70 63.88
CA CYS A 90 -23.08 -67.15 63.47
C CYS A 90 -23.92 -65.95 63.04
N SER A 91 -24.58 -66.07 61.90
CA SER A 91 -25.41 -64.96 61.38
C SER A 91 -26.72 -64.84 62.17
N SER A 92 -27.37 -63.68 62.03
CA SER A 92 -28.68 -63.39 62.66
C SER A 92 -29.86 -64.27 62.17
N ILE A 93 -29.61 -65.16 61.19
CA ILE A 93 -30.52 -66.21 60.71
C ILE A 93 -29.98 -67.63 60.95
N CYS A 94 -28.87 -67.76 61.65
CA CYS A 94 -28.19 -68.99 62.03
C CYS A 94 -27.63 -69.85 60.88
N ASP A 95 -27.32 -69.21 59.76
CA ASP A 95 -26.33 -69.73 58.80
C ASP A 95 -24.91 -69.45 59.32
N THR A 96 -23.96 -70.37 59.10
CA THR A 96 -22.56 -70.23 59.53
C THR A 96 -21.84 -69.18 58.70
N GLU A 97 -21.12 -68.28 59.38
CA GLU A 97 -20.33 -67.22 58.75
C GLU A 97 -18.88 -67.70 58.56
N SER A 98 -18.39 -67.74 57.31
CA SER A 98 -17.01 -68.15 57.07
C SER A 98 -16.50 -67.78 55.68
N CYS A 99 -15.34 -67.10 55.64
CA CYS A 99 -14.48 -66.92 54.48
C CYS A 99 -14.58 -68.01 53.40
N GLY A 100 -15.18 -67.65 52.27
CA GLY A 100 -15.52 -68.49 51.14
C GLY A 100 -17.02 -68.69 50.90
N ASP A 101 -17.90 -68.03 51.67
CA ASP A 101 -19.36 -68.09 51.51
C ASP A 101 -19.93 -67.03 50.53
N GLY A 102 -19.13 -66.03 50.18
CA GLY A 102 -19.42 -64.96 49.23
C GLY A 102 -19.90 -63.64 49.84
N ILE A 103 -20.09 -63.59 51.16
CA ILE A 103 -20.45 -62.40 51.93
C ILE A 103 -19.21 -61.93 52.69
N VAL A 104 -19.00 -60.61 52.85
CA VAL A 104 -17.81 -60.08 53.56
C VAL A 104 -18.18 -59.71 54.99
N GLN A 105 -17.95 -60.60 55.95
CA GLN A 105 -18.27 -60.33 57.36
C GLN A 105 -17.17 -59.50 58.04
N SER A 106 -17.38 -58.19 58.12
CA SER A 106 -16.42 -57.26 58.72
C SER A 106 -16.12 -57.52 60.21
N GLY A 107 -17.03 -58.16 60.95
CA GLY A 107 -16.79 -58.58 62.34
C GLY A 107 -15.73 -59.69 62.46
N LEU A 108 -15.71 -60.63 61.51
CA LEU A 108 -14.68 -61.68 61.39
C LEU A 108 -13.34 -61.13 60.82
N SER A 109 -13.24 -59.80 60.70
CA SER A 109 -12.08 -59.07 60.16
C SER A 109 -11.79 -59.36 58.68
N GLU A 110 -12.80 -59.74 57.91
CA GLU A 110 -12.68 -59.97 56.47
C GLU A 110 -12.56 -58.66 55.68
N GLU A 111 -11.69 -58.66 54.67
CA GLU A 111 -11.49 -57.54 53.75
C GLU A 111 -12.19 -57.77 52.40
N CYS A 112 -12.34 -59.04 52.03
CA CYS A 112 -13.00 -59.58 50.85
C CYS A 112 -13.38 -61.03 51.16
N ASP A 113 -14.30 -61.62 50.39
CA ASP A 113 -14.58 -63.06 50.39
C ASP A 113 -14.45 -63.56 48.95
N GLY A 114 -13.61 -64.56 48.69
CA GLY A 114 -13.56 -65.25 47.40
C GLY A 114 -13.46 -64.32 46.17
N SER A 115 -14.58 -64.17 45.45
CA SER A 115 -14.74 -63.24 44.32
C SER A 115 -15.39 -61.89 44.67
N ASN A 116 -16.00 -61.78 45.85
CA ASN A 116 -16.54 -60.55 46.42
C ASN A 116 -15.43 -59.69 47.03
N LEU A 117 -14.78 -58.88 46.19
CA LEU A 117 -13.70 -57.97 46.59
C LEU A 117 -14.19 -56.68 47.28
N ASN A 118 -15.43 -56.63 47.77
CA ASN A 118 -16.03 -55.46 48.42
C ASN A 118 -15.84 -54.14 47.61
N GLY A 119 -16.04 -54.22 46.28
CA GLY A 119 -15.82 -53.11 45.33
C GLY A 119 -14.37 -52.67 45.14
N SER A 120 -13.39 -53.28 45.81
CA SER A 120 -11.97 -52.93 45.70
C SER A 120 -11.33 -53.46 44.43
N THR A 121 -10.36 -52.71 43.91
CA THR A 121 -9.60 -53.03 42.69
C THR A 121 -8.12 -52.70 42.88
N CYS A 122 -7.27 -53.01 41.89
CA CYS A 122 -5.88 -52.56 41.88
C CYS A 122 -5.74 -51.02 41.98
N ALA A 123 -6.67 -50.26 41.37
CA ALA A 123 -6.68 -48.80 41.45
C ALA A 123 -6.95 -48.30 42.89
N THR A 124 -7.79 -49.01 43.67
CA THR A 124 -8.05 -48.73 45.10
C THR A 124 -6.77 -48.77 45.95
N PHE A 125 -5.74 -49.48 45.50
CA PHE A 125 -4.44 -49.59 46.16
C PHE A 125 -3.29 -48.86 45.43
N GLY A 126 -3.61 -47.96 44.48
CA GLY A 126 -2.61 -47.13 43.80
C GLY A 126 -1.86 -47.80 42.65
N TYR A 127 -2.43 -48.85 42.05
CA TYR A 127 -1.87 -49.52 40.87
C TYR A 127 -2.68 -49.21 39.61
N SER A 128 -2.03 -48.85 38.51
CA SER A 128 -2.69 -48.45 37.26
C SER A 128 -3.29 -49.61 36.46
N GLN A 129 -2.87 -50.85 36.71
CA GLN A 129 -3.38 -52.04 36.00
C GLN A 129 -3.26 -53.33 36.83
N GLY A 130 -3.81 -54.43 36.30
CA GLY A 130 -3.72 -55.78 36.87
C GLY A 130 -5.04 -56.26 37.50
N SER A 131 -4.96 -57.33 38.29
CA SER A 131 -6.11 -57.96 38.94
C SER A 131 -5.86 -58.15 40.44
N LEU A 132 -6.79 -57.67 41.25
CA LEU A 132 -6.85 -57.90 42.68
C LEU A 132 -7.56 -59.25 42.93
N SER A 133 -7.14 -60.00 43.94
CA SER A 133 -7.82 -61.22 44.37
C SER A 133 -7.92 -61.31 45.89
N CYS A 134 -8.76 -62.23 46.38
CA CYS A 134 -8.84 -62.58 47.79
C CYS A 134 -8.04 -63.85 48.09
N SER A 135 -7.61 -64.03 49.34
CA SER A 135 -6.98 -65.26 49.83
C SER A 135 -7.96 -66.16 50.60
N ASP A 136 -7.57 -67.41 50.84
CA ASP A 136 -8.25 -68.39 51.73
C ASP A 136 -8.25 -67.98 53.23
N SER A 137 -7.99 -66.71 53.53
CA SER A 137 -8.09 -66.10 54.86
C SER A 137 -8.67 -64.68 54.77
N CYS A 138 -9.38 -64.41 53.68
CA CYS A 138 -10.19 -63.21 53.44
C CYS A 138 -9.42 -61.88 53.55
N LYS A 139 -8.22 -61.88 52.94
CA LYS A 139 -7.31 -60.73 52.82
C LYS A 139 -6.97 -60.42 51.36
N PHE A 140 -6.77 -59.14 51.07
CA PHE A 140 -6.45 -58.67 49.71
C PHE A 140 -5.05 -59.09 49.23
N VAL A 141 -5.00 -59.90 48.18
CA VAL A 141 -3.79 -60.33 47.50
C VAL A 141 -3.48 -59.37 46.34
N LYS A 142 -2.44 -58.55 46.53
CA LYS A 142 -2.09 -57.43 45.64
C LYS A 142 -1.01 -57.77 44.60
N THR A 143 -0.52 -59.01 44.58
CA THR A 143 0.56 -59.46 43.67
C THR A 143 0.16 -59.54 42.20
N GLY A 144 -1.13 -59.55 41.89
CA GLY A 144 -1.65 -59.41 40.52
C GLY A 144 -1.78 -57.97 40.02
N CYS A 145 -1.50 -56.97 40.86
CA CYS A 145 -1.52 -55.55 40.50
C CYS A 145 -0.14 -55.05 40.03
N SER A 146 -0.10 -54.13 39.07
CA SER A 146 1.15 -53.54 38.56
C SER A 146 0.96 -52.10 38.08
N ASN A 147 2.06 -51.37 37.90
CA ASN A 147 2.08 -50.05 37.29
C ASN A 147 2.74 -50.13 35.91
N LEU A 148 2.06 -49.60 34.89
CA LEU A 148 2.59 -49.52 33.53
C LEU A 148 3.64 -48.39 33.45
N ALA A 149 4.91 -48.74 33.34
CA ALA A 149 6.02 -47.79 33.21
C ALA A 149 6.21 -47.35 31.75
N THR A 150 5.25 -46.61 31.21
CA THR A 150 5.31 -46.00 29.85
C THR A 150 4.68 -44.61 29.82
N SER A 151 5.27 -43.66 30.54
CA SER A 151 5.35 -42.29 30.04
C SER A 151 6.79 -42.11 29.63
N SER A 152 7.05 -41.71 28.38
CA SER A 152 8.34 -41.10 28.09
C SER A 152 8.38 -39.76 28.83
N VAL A 153 9.52 -39.42 29.43
CA VAL A 153 9.64 -38.22 30.27
C VAL A 153 10.62 -37.26 29.62
N CYS A 154 10.08 -36.42 28.75
CA CYS A 154 10.85 -35.44 28.01
C CYS A 154 11.73 -34.58 28.94
N GLY A 155 12.99 -34.43 28.56
CA GLY A 155 13.97 -33.65 29.32
C GLY A 155 14.65 -34.42 30.45
N ASN A 156 14.71 -35.75 30.38
CA ASN A 156 15.40 -36.58 31.39
C ASN A 156 16.86 -36.91 31.04
N GLY A 157 17.27 -36.67 29.79
CA GLY A 157 18.60 -37.01 29.27
C GLY A 157 18.64 -38.32 28.47
N THR A 158 17.48 -38.93 28.21
CA THR A 158 17.36 -40.21 27.49
C THR A 158 16.26 -40.10 26.45
N GLN A 159 16.59 -40.06 25.16
CA GLN A 159 15.58 -40.10 24.10
C GLN A 159 14.87 -41.46 24.11
N GLU A 160 13.59 -41.46 24.45
CA GLU A 160 12.79 -42.66 24.69
C GLU A 160 11.87 -43.03 23.50
N SER A 161 11.25 -44.21 23.57
CA SER A 161 10.40 -44.77 22.51
C SER A 161 9.06 -44.03 22.35
N GLY A 162 9.12 -42.84 21.76
CA GLY A 162 8.02 -41.91 21.55
C GLY A 162 8.49 -40.48 21.25
N GLU A 163 9.77 -40.20 21.48
CA GLU A 163 10.40 -38.89 21.45
C GLU A 163 11.27 -38.71 20.20
N GLU A 164 11.23 -37.52 19.61
CA GLU A 164 12.05 -37.18 18.43
C GLU A 164 13.40 -36.56 18.82
N CYS A 165 13.51 -36.10 20.06
CA CYS A 165 14.72 -35.58 20.71
C CYS A 165 14.59 -35.72 22.24
N ASP A 166 15.69 -35.52 22.98
CA ASP A 166 15.72 -35.13 24.39
C ASP A 166 17.00 -34.29 24.58
N ASP A 167 16.91 -33.13 25.25
CA ASP A 167 18.03 -32.22 25.51
C ASP A 167 18.33 -32.01 27.02
N HIS A 168 17.86 -32.94 27.86
CA HIS A 168 17.96 -32.94 29.32
C HIS A 168 17.16 -31.82 30.02
N ASN A 169 16.23 -31.15 29.33
CA ASN A 169 15.32 -30.20 29.96
C ASN A 169 13.96 -30.05 29.25
N THR A 170 13.09 -29.17 29.75
CA THR A 170 11.74 -28.92 29.19
C THR A 170 11.51 -27.43 28.91
N THR A 171 12.55 -26.74 28.44
CA THR A 171 12.41 -25.42 27.81
C THR A 171 11.88 -25.62 26.39
N SER A 172 11.81 -24.57 25.58
CA SER A 172 11.46 -24.65 24.17
C SER A 172 12.12 -23.46 23.46
N GLY A 173 12.60 -23.68 22.25
CA GLY A 173 13.53 -22.82 21.53
C GLY A 173 15.01 -23.15 21.78
N ASP A 174 15.34 -24.26 22.42
CA ASP A 174 16.71 -24.74 22.64
C ASP A 174 17.08 -26.01 21.84
N GLY A 175 16.12 -26.59 21.10
CA GLY A 175 16.35 -27.66 20.12
C GLY A 175 15.44 -28.88 20.34
N CYS A 176 14.94 -29.04 21.57
CA CYS A 176 13.87 -29.98 21.88
C CYS A 176 12.75 -29.26 22.63
N SER A 177 11.54 -29.29 22.06
CA SER A 177 10.37 -28.71 22.71
C SER A 177 9.96 -29.51 23.95
N ALA A 178 9.21 -28.90 24.87
CA ALA A 178 8.68 -29.55 26.08
C ALA A 178 7.71 -30.73 25.82
N ALA A 179 7.44 -31.09 24.57
CA ALA A 179 6.71 -32.27 24.12
C ALA A 179 7.59 -33.30 23.38
N CYS A 180 8.91 -33.14 23.46
CA CYS A 180 9.95 -33.92 22.78
C CYS A 180 9.72 -34.09 21.27
N LYS A 181 9.38 -32.97 20.63
CA LYS A 181 9.45 -32.74 19.19
C LYS A 181 10.68 -31.91 18.89
N THR A 182 11.44 -32.33 17.87
CA THR A 182 12.62 -31.61 17.40
C THR A 182 12.21 -30.22 16.95
N GLU A 183 12.89 -29.20 17.44
CA GLU A 183 12.68 -27.82 17.03
C GLU A 183 13.67 -27.50 15.91
N SER A 184 13.18 -27.27 14.70
CA SER A 184 14.08 -27.06 13.57
C SER A 184 13.41 -26.39 12.38
N CYS A 185 14.02 -25.30 11.93
CA CYS A 185 13.77 -24.65 10.66
C CYS A 185 13.30 -25.57 9.51
N GLY A 186 12.04 -25.39 9.13
CA GLY A 186 11.26 -26.20 8.20
C GLY A 186 10.04 -26.89 8.82
N ASP A 187 9.76 -26.71 10.12
CA ASP A 187 8.65 -27.36 10.84
C ASP A 187 7.34 -26.53 10.84
N GLY A 188 7.43 -25.23 10.51
CA GLY A 188 6.32 -24.29 10.38
C GLY A 188 6.00 -23.46 11.64
N ILE A 189 6.65 -23.74 12.77
CA ILE A 189 6.66 -22.91 13.99
C ILE A 189 7.82 -21.90 13.86
N VAL A 190 7.89 -20.86 14.69
CA VAL A 190 9.04 -19.92 14.68
C VAL A 190 9.68 -19.89 16.06
N GLN A 191 10.80 -20.59 16.21
CA GLN A 191 11.46 -20.82 17.49
C GLN A 191 12.47 -19.69 17.74
N SER A 192 12.00 -18.63 18.41
CA SER A 192 12.82 -17.45 18.70
C SER A 192 14.06 -17.72 19.55
N GLY A 193 14.08 -18.78 20.36
CA GLY A 193 15.27 -19.25 21.08
C GLY A 193 16.38 -19.76 20.15
N LEU A 194 16.01 -20.44 19.05
CA LEU A 194 16.92 -20.85 17.96
C LEU A 194 17.31 -19.68 17.06
N SER A 195 16.96 -18.44 17.43
CA SER A 195 17.20 -17.20 16.70
C SER A 195 16.50 -17.14 15.33
N GLU A 196 15.40 -17.87 15.17
CA GLU A 196 14.60 -17.87 13.94
C GLU A 196 13.80 -16.57 13.79
N GLU A 197 13.70 -16.11 12.54
CA GLU A 197 12.95 -14.91 12.16
C GLU A 197 11.60 -15.27 11.50
N CYS A 198 11.57 -16.43 10.84
CA CYS A 198 10.47 -17.03 10.10
C CYS A 198 10.74 -18.53 9.98
N ASP A 199 9.76 -19.31 9.54
CA ASP A 199 9.94 -20.69 9.11
C ASP A 199 9.10 -20.95 7.86
N GLY A 200 9.70 -21.49 6.79
CA GLY A 200 8.96 -21.93 5.61
C GLY A 200 8.02 -20.85 5.04
N SER A 201 6.71 -21.07 5.22
CA SER A 201 5.64 -20.10 4.87
C SER A 201 5.17 -19.22 6.03
N ASN A 202 5.53 -19.54 7.28
CA ASN A 202 5.28 -18.75 8.47
C ASN A 202 6.29 -17.60 8.59
N LEU A 203 5.97 -16.48 7.93
CA LEU A 203 6.81 -15.27 7.93
C LEU A 203 6.70 -14.43 9.21
N ASN A 204 6.15 -14.97 10.31
CA ASN A 204 6.00 -14.29 11.60
C ASN A 204 5.33 -12.90 11.48
N GLY A 205 4.29 -12.79 10.63
CA GLY A 205 3.60 -11.54 10.32
C GLY A 205 4.37 -10.52 9.48
N SER A 206 5.61 -10.80 9.10
CA SER A 206 6.47 -9.90 8.30
C SER A 206 6.15 -9.97 6.80
N SER A 207 6.50 -8.91 6.08
CA SER A 207 6.31 -8.76 4.63
C SER A 207 7.41 -7.87 4.01
N CYS A 208 7.36 -7.61 2.70
CA CYS A 208 8.26 -6.63 2.08
C CYS A 208 8.06 -5.22 2.67
N VAL A 209 6.82 -4.86 3.02
CA VAL A 209 6.47 -3.56 3.63
C VAL A 209 7.14 -3.38 5.00
N THR A 210 7.25 -4.43 5.81
CA THR A 210 7.97 -4.37 7.11
C THR A 210 9.49 -4.23 6.96
N PHE A 211 10.02 -4.25 5.74
CA PHE A 211 11.42 -3.98 5.42
C PHE A 211 11.63 -2.77 4.50
N GLY A 212 10.61 -1.91 4.32
CA GLY A 212 10.74 -0.68 3.53
C GLY A 212 10.82 -0.95 2.02
N TYR A 213 9.87 -1.73 1.51
CA TYR A 213 9.62 -1.98 0.09
C TYR A 213 8.10 -2.06 -0.13
N THR A 214 7.55 -1.36 -1.13
CA THR A 214 6.09 -1.35 -1.37
C THR A 214 5.57 -2.61 -2.05
N VAL A 215 6.39 -3.36 -2.81
CA VAL A 215 5.93 -4.59 -3.49
C VAL A 215 6.89 -5.79 -3.35
N GLY A 216 6.41 -6.94 -3.82
CA GLY A 216 7.17 -8.17 -3.95
C GLY A 216 6.69 -9.28 -3.02
N SER A 217 7.52 -10.29 -2.82
CA SER A 217 7.26 -11.43 -1.94
C SER A 217 8.47 -11.68 -1.03
N LEU A 218 8.25 -11.50 0.27
CA LEU A 218 9.18 -11.92 1.31
C LEU A 218 9.16 -13.46 1.38
N SER A 219 10.31 -14.07 1.63
CA SER A 219 10.43 -15.53 1.76
C SER A 219 11.33 -15.90 2.93
N CYS A 220 11.18 -17.12 3.45
CA CYS A 220 12.09 -17.65 4.46
C CYS A 220 13.17 -18.52 3.80
N GLY A 221 14.44 -18.26 4.13
CA GLY A 221 15.56 -19.10 3.69
C GLY A 221 15.69 -20.35 4.55
N GLY A 222 16.37 -21.39 4.04
CA GLY A 222 16.64 -22.65 4.75
C GLY A 222 17.59 -22.56 5.96
N THR A 223 17.73 -21.37 6.55
CA THR A 223 18.39 -21.09 7.84
C THR A 223 17.48 -20.23 8.73
N CYS A 224 16.19 -20.16 8.41
CA CYS A 224 15.14 -19.42 9.10
C CYS A 224 15.44 -17.94 9.32
N LYS A 225 15.92 -17.34 8.21
CA LYS A 225 16.23 -15.92 8.04
C LYS A 225 15.48 -15.34 6.85
N PHE A 226 15.11 -14.07 6.95
CA PHE A 226 14.34 -13.39 5.91
C PHE A 226 15.13 -13.19 4.61
N VAL A 227 14.66 -13.82 3.53
CA VAL A 227 15.19 -13.66 2.17
C VAL A 227 14.38 -12.58 1.44
N LYS A 228 15.00 -11.40 1.33
CA LYS A 228 14.40 -10.16 0.80
C LYS A 228 14.57 -9.99 -0.71
N THR A 229 15.21 -10.92 -1.41
CA THR A 229 15.49 -10.83 -2.85
C THR A 229 14.24 -10.92 -3.74
N GLY A 230 13.08 -11.28 -3.17
CA GLY A 230 11.77 -11.18 -3.83
C GLY A 230 11.02 -9.88 -3.55
N CYS A 231 11.55 -8.99 -2.71
CA CYS A 231 11.01 -7.65 -2.48
C CYS A 231 11.56 -6.65 -3.49
N SER A 232 10.81 -5.60 -3.81
CA SER A 232 11.23 -4.58 -4.78
C SER A 232 10.74 -3.20 -4.34
N ALA A 233 11.61 -2.21 -4.51
CA ALA A 233 11.24 -0.81 -4.44
C ALA A 233 10.45 -0.41 -5.71
N VAL A 234 9.60 0.61 -5.62
CA VAL A 234 8.81 1.11 -6.76
C VAL A 234 8.94 2.63 -6.88
N CYS A 235 10.00 3.04 -7.57
CA CYS A 235 10.29 4.45 -7.79
C CYS A 235 9.08 5.23 -8.35
N GLY A 236 8.78 6.37 -7.72
CA GLY A 236 7.72 7.28 -8.12
C GLY A 236 6.36 6.96 -7.52
N ASN A 237 6.33 6.45 -6.27
CA ASN A 237 5.10 6.17 -5.53
C ASN A 237 4.83 7.16 -4.37
N GLY A 238 5.80 8.02 -4.04
CA GLY A 238 5.76 8.97 -2.94
C GLY A 238 6.43 8.47 -1.65
N THR A 239 7.14 7.33 -1.71
CA THR A 239 7.76 6.69 -0.54
C THR A 239 9.20 6.29 -0.86
N VAL A 240 10.19 6.90 -0.18
CA VAL A 240 11.60 6.52 -0.36
C VAL A 240 11.88 5.16 0.27
N GLU A 241 12.21 4.17 -0.55
CA GLU A 241 12.34 2.77 -0.17
C GLU A 241 13.80 2.26 -0.13
N THR A 242 13.99 1.02 0.32
CA THR A 242 15.32 0.44 0.57
C THR A 242 16.09 0.21 -0.73
N GLY A 243 16.93 1.18 -1.09
CA GLY A 243 17.77 1.21 -2.29
C GLY A 243 17.63 2.50 -3.09
N GLU A 244 16.61 3.30 -2.80
CA GLU A 244 16.35 4.59 -3.42
C GLU A 244 17.08 5.71 -2.67
N GLN A 245 17.32 6.83 -3.34
CA GLN A 245 17.89 8.03 -2.73
C GLN A 245 16.87 9.16 -2.56
N CYS A 246 15.80 9.14 -3.35
CA CYS A 246 14.67 10.05 -3.36
C CYS A 246 13.45 9.33 -3.94
N ASP A 247 12.27 9.92 -3.77
CA ASP A 247 11.02 9.65 -4.50
C ASP A 247 10.20 10.95 -4.37
N ASP A 248 9.67 11.46 -5.48
CA ASP A 248 8.87 12.70 -5.54
C ASP A 248 7.40 12.48 -5.93
N GLY A 249 6.97 11.21 -5.99
CA GLY A 249 5.62 10.80 -6.36
C GLY A 249 5.42 10.49 -7.84
N ASN A 250 6.46 10.53 -8.68
CA ASN A 250 6.34 10.15 -10.09
C ASN A 250 7.66 9.65 -10.72
N THR A 251 7.67 9.43 -12.05
CA THR A 251 8.83 8.85 -12.79
C THR A 251 9.28 9.70 -13.99
N LEU A 252 8.92 10.99 -13.97
CA LEU A 252 9.59 12.01 -14.77
C LEU A 252 11.05 12.15 -14.29
N SER A 253 11.79 13.11 -14.83
CA SER A 253 13.09 13.52 -14.35
C SER A 253 13.25 15.02 -14.65
N TRP A 254 14.13 15.70 -13.92
CA TRP A 254 14.29 17.15 -13.82
C TRP A 254 13.18 17.89 -13.02
N ASP A 255 12.31 17.18 -12.33
CA ASP A 255 11.30 17.76 -11.42
C ASP A 255 11.64 17.59 -9.93
N GLY A 256 12.44 16.57 -9.55
CA GLY A 256 12.89 16.34 -8.17
C GLY A 256 13.71 15.07 -7.96
N CYS A 257 13.36 13.99 -8.64
CA CYS A 257 13.99 12.68 -8.55
C CYS A 257 14.09 12.03 -9.94
N THR A 258 15.18 11.33 -10.23
CA THR A 258 15.29 10.62 -11.53
C THR A 258 14.34 9.43 -11.60
N SER A 259 13.98 9.00 -12.81
CA SER A 259 13.24 7.75 -13.10
C SER A 259 13.92 6.45 -12.61
N ALA A 260 15.13 6.53 -12.03
CA ALA A 260 15.85 5.45 -11.36
C ALA A 260 16.01 5.69 -9.83
N CYS A 261 15.23 6.63 -9.28
CA CYS A 261 15.22 7.09 -7.89
C CYS A 261 16.60 7.45 -7.30
N GLN A 262 17.44 8.06 -8.14
CA GLN A 262 18.68 8.74 -7.74
C GLN A 262 18.44 10.25 -7.66
N ASN A 263 19.09 10.93 -6.71
CA ASN A 263 18.98 12.39 -6.54
C ASN A 263 19.43 13.11 -7.81
N GLU A 264 18.67 14.13 -8.20
CA GLU A 264 18.99 14.96 -9.37
C GLU A 264 20.00 16.05 -9.04
N ALA A 265 20.64 16.58 -10.09
CA ALA A 265 21.42 17.80 -9.95
C ALA A 265 20.49 18.96 -9.55
N SER A 266 20.92 19.80 -8.61
CA SER A 266 20.21 21.06 -8.33
C SER A 266 20.31 21.99 -9.54
N PRO A 267 19.24 22.73 -9.89
CA PRO A 267 19.26 23.64 -11.03
C PRO A 267 20.37 24.70 -10.90
N THR A 268 21.07 24.93 -12.00
CA THR A 268 22.12 25.95 -12.14
C THR A 268 21.54 27.36 -12.05
N PHE A 269 20.30 27.54 -12.49
CA PHE A 269 19.49 28.73 -12.26
C PHE A 269 18.04 28.30 -11.96
N SER A 270 17.42 28.90 -10.95
CA SER A 270 16.02 28.60 -10.58
C SER A 270 15.35 29.86 -10.04
N ASP A 271 14.07 30.04 -10.37
CA ASP A 271 13.26 31.14 -9.87
C ASP A 271 11.78 30.74 -9.76
N ASN A 272 11.19 30.98 -8.58
CA ASN A 272 9.75 30.78 -8.31
C ASN A 272 9.00 32.13 -8.19
N PHE A 273 9.65 33.26 -8.49
CA PHE A 273 9.06 34.59 -8.49
C PHE A 273 8.35 35.02 -7.18
N THR A 274 8.67 34.37 -6.04
CA THR A 274 8.08 34.61 -4.71
C THR A 274 8.38 35.99 -4.12
N THR A 275 9.32 36.74 -4.71
CA THR A 275 9.75 38.07 -4.25
C THR A 275 9.22 39.18 -5.16
N SER A 276 8.61 40.22 -4.57
CA SER A 276 8.04 41.36 -5.33
C SER A 276 9.09 42.18 -6.06
N THR A 277 10.33 42.20 -5.54
CA THR A 277 11.53 42.68 -6.23
C THR A 277 12.42 41.50 -6.57
N ASN A 278 12.61 41.24 -7.87
CA ASN A 278 13.54 40.21 -8.35
C ASN A 278 14.70 40.89 -9.10
N SER A 279 15.93 40.55 -8.72
CA SER A 279 17.17 41.10 -9.29
C SER A 279 17.72 40.28 -10.45
N SER A 280 17.30 39.03 -10.66
CA SER A 280 17.81 38.11 -11.68
C SER A 280 17.31 38.42 -13.09
N TRP A 281 16.20 39.15 -13.20
CA TRP A 281 15.50 39.42 -14.45
C TRP A 281 15.46 40.90 -14.83
N ASN A 282 15.51 41.19 -16.13
CA ASN A 282 15.10 42.47 -16.72
C ASN A 282 13.57 42.48 -16.91
N LYS A 283 13.00 43.67 -17.14
CA LYS A 283 11.57 43.87 -17.41
C LYS A 283 11.39 44.78 -18.62
N GLN A 284 10.57 44.37 -19.57
CA GLN A 284 10.04 45.22 -20.63
C GLN A 284 8.51 45.15 -20.55
N ALA A 285 7.86 46.31 -20.49
CA ALA A 285 6.40 46.40 -20.37
C ALA A 285 5.87 47.48 -21.33
N SER A 286 6.32 47.42 -22.58
CA SER A 286 6.03 48.42 -23.62
C SER A 286 4.54 48.60 -23.88
N HIS A 287 3.75 47.54 -23.65
CA HIS A 287 2.30 47.56 -23.85
C HIS A 287 1.51 46.81 -22.74
N GLY A 288 1.96 46.91 -21.49
CA GLY A 288 1.30 46.22 -20.38
C GLY A 288 1.94 46.42 -19.02
N VAL A 289 1.79 45.42 -18.14
CA VAL A 289 2.24 45.48 -16.74
C VAL A 289 2.86 44.13 -16.35
N MET A 290 4.00 44.17 -15.66
CA MET A 290 4.69 42.96 -15.20
C MET A 290 4.92 42.97 -13.69
N THR A 291 4.29 42.02 -12.99
CA THR A 291 4.27 41.93 -11.52
C THR A 291 4.82 40.59 -11.04
N TYR A 292 5.64 40.61 -9.97
CA TYR A 292 6.14 39.40 -9.29
C TYR A 292 5.42 39.20 -7.95
N ALA A 293 5.50 37.98 -7.41
CA ALA A 293 4.88 37.57 -6.14
C ALA A 293 3.35 37.73 -6.08
N VAL A 294 2.68 37.76 -7.23
CA VAL A 294 1.21 37.72 -7.31
C VAL A 294 0.74 36.39 -6.72
N THR A 295 -0.37 36.38 -5.97
CA THR A 295 -0.95 35.14 -5.45
C THR A 295 -1.84 34.48 -6.50
N ASP A 296 -1.52 33.25 -6.89
CA ASP A 296 -2.39 32.35 -7.64
C ASP A 296 -2.42 31.00 -6.92
N ASN A 297 -3.63 30.49 -6.62
CA ASN A 297 -3.79 29.27 -5.81
C ASN A 297 -3.47 27.96 -6.58
N LEU A 298 -3.17 28.05 -7.88
CA LEU A 298 -2.83 26.90 -8.75
C LEU A 298 -1.32 26.80 -9.05
N ALA A 299 -0.55 27.81 -8.64
CA ALA A 299 0.92 27.80 -8.67
C ALA A 299 1.49 27.02 -7.48
N SER A 300 2.65 26.37 -7.65
CA SER A 300 3.17 25.35 -6.74
C SER A 300 3.47 25.87 -5.32
N ASP A 301 3.98 27.10 -5.16
CA ASP A 301 4.14 27.77 -3.86
C ASP A 301 3.18 28.97 -3.67
N GLN A 302 2.13 29.01 -4.48
CA GLN A 302 1.13 30.07 -4.58
C GLN A 302 1.68 31.44 -5.05
N LYS A 303 2.83 31.47 -5.73
CA LYS A 303 3.42 32.68 -6.31
C LYS A 303 3.73 32.53 -7.80
N ILE A 304 3.67 33.66 -8.50
CA ILE A 304 3.95 33.76 -9.94
C ILE A 304 4.62 35.08 -10.31
N ALA A 305 5.29 35.09 -11.46
CA ALA A 305 5.37 36.25 -12.34
C ALA A 305 4.10 36.34 -13.19
N GLN A 306 3.50 37.52 -13.29
CA GLN A 306 2.37 37.79 -14.18
C GLN A 306 2.76 38.86 -15.20
N LEU A 307 2.74 38.47 -16.48
CA LEU A 307 2.98 39.32 -17.66
C LEU A 307 1.61 39.68 -18.26
N THR A 308 1.03 40.79 -17.83
CA THR A 308 -0.27 41.27 -18.33
C THR A 308 -0.09 42.15 -19.57
N PHE A 309 -0.67 41.76 -20.69
CA PHE A 309 -0.73 42.54 -21.92
C PHE A 309 -2.02 43.39 -21.97
N SER A 310 -1.95 44.61 -22.49
CA SER A 310 -3.07 45.55 -22.45
C SER A 310 -4.12 45.24 -23.52
N GLY A 311 -5.36 45.01 -23.11
CA GLY A 311 -6.49 44.94 -24.05
C GLY A 311 -6.98 46.31 -24.51
N GLY A 312 -7.83 46.32 -25.53
CA GLY A 312 -8.59 47.48 -25.99
C GLY A 312 -8.59 47.65 -27.50
N GLN A 313 -8.40 48.88 -27.97
CA GLN A 313 -8.17 49.16 -29.40
C GLN A 313 -6.78 49.75 -29.58
N SER A 314 -5.89 48.93 -30.12
CA SER A 314 -4.47 49.24 -30.37
C SER A 314 -4.03 48.57 -31.68
N ASN A 315 -3.00 49.12 -32.30
CA ASN A 315 -2.30 48.53 -33.44
C ASN A 315 -0.83 48.19 -33.10
N ALA A 316 -0.50 48.14 -31.81
CA ALA A 316 0.84 47.83 -31.29
C ALA A 316 1.17 46.34 -31.45
N ALA A 317 1.51 45.93 -32.67
CA ALA A 317 1.86 44.56 -33.04
C ALA A 317 3.36 44.27 -32.89
N GLY A 318 3.72 42.99 -32.89
CA GLY A 318 5.11 42.52 -32.89
C GLY A 318 5.78 42.50 -31.51
N PRO A 319 6.89 41.73 -31.37
CA PRO A 319 7.54 41.48 -30.07
C PRO A 319 8.14 42.73 -29.41
N GLY A 320 8.47 43.79 -30.17
CA GLY A 320 8.89 45.08 -29.61
C GLY A 320 7.81 45.79 -28.78
N ASN A 321 6.54 45.47 -29.02
CA ASN A 321 5.39 45.96 -28.24
C ASN A 321 4.96 44.97 -27.15
N SER A 322 5.81 44.02 -26.75
CA SER A 322 5.49 43.01 -25.74
C SER A 322 5.34 43.53 -24.30
N THR A 323 4.72 42.69 -23.47
CA THR A 323 5.08 42.59 -22.04
C THR A 323 5.97 41.37 -21.86
N GLN A 324 7.14 41.54 -21.23
CA GLN A 324 8.23 40.58 -21.28
C GLN A 324 9.13 40.65 -20.02
N ILE A 325 9.75 39.52 -19.67
CA ILE A 325 10.92 39.45 -18.81
C ILE A 325 12.06 38.71 -19.53
N SER A 326 13.31 39.04 -19.21
CA SER A 326 14.50 38.30 -19.65
C SER A 326 15.40 37.99 -18.44
N THR A 327 16.18 36.91 -18.48
CA THR A 327 17.30 36.77 -17.53
C THR A 327 18.32 37.90 -17.76
N LYS A 328 19.11 38.23 -16.72
CA LYS A 328 20.28 39.12 -16.85
C LYS A 328 21.57 38.38 -17.20
N SER A 329 21.59 37.08 -17.00
CA SER A 329 22.68 36.18 -17.39
C SER A 329 22.29 35.41 -18.64
N LEU A 330 23.25 35.26 -19.56
CA LEU A 330 23.14 34.34 -20.69
C LEU A 330 23.26 32.89 -20.17
N LEU A 331 22.33 32.03 -20.59
CA LEU A 331 22.27 30.59 -20.31
C LEU A 331 22.72 29.83 -21.58
N GLY A 332 23.21 28.59 -21.45
CA GLY A 332 23.79 27.81 -22.56
C GLY A 332 23.18 26.42 -22.66
N PHE A 333 23.93 25.47 -23.23
CA PHE A 333 23.48 24.08 -23.34
C PHE A 333 23.03 23.47 -22.00
N GLY A 334 21.99 22.64 -22.08
CA GLY A 334 21.37 21.90 -20.99
C GLY A 334 19.84 21.99 -20.99
N MET A 335 19.24 21.52 -19.90
CA MET A 335 17.79 21.40 -19.72
C MET A 335 17.16 22.72 -19.28
N TYR A 336 16.11 23.16 -19.98
CA TYR A 336 15.27 24.31 -19.64
C TYR A 336 13.86 23.81 -19.32
N ARG A 337 13.31 24.17 -18.16
CA ARG A 337 11.92 23.88 -17.77
C ARG A 337 11.22 25.08 -17.18
N ALA A 338 9.98 25.30 -17.59
CA ALA A 338 9.10 26.31 -17.01
C ALA A 338 7.70 25.76 -16.79
N ARG A 339 7.06 26.17 -15.69
CA ARG A 339 5.63 25.91 -15.43
C ARG A 339 4.85 27.21 -15.54
N PHE A 340 3.79 27.22 -16.33
CA PHE A 340 3.04 28.43 -16.64
C PHE A 340 1.56 28.17 -16.95
N ASN A 341 0.73 29.21 -16.78
CA ASN A 341 -0.64 29.26 -17.28
C ASN A 341 -0.70 30.32 -18.39
N PHE A 342 -1.11 29.89 -19.59
CA PHE A 342 -1.09 30.68 -20.81
C PHE A 342 -2.16 31.78 -20.82
N ALA A 343 -1.83 32.91 -21.47
CA ALA A 343 -2.79 33.95 -21.80
C ALA A 343 -3.86 33.43 -22.76
N LYS A 344 -5.10 33.85 -22.53
CA LYS A 344 -6.29 33.41 -23.27
C LYS A 344 -6.70 34.49 -24.27
N CYS A 345 -7.61 34.15 -25.18
CA CYS A 345 -8.16 35.06 -26.18
C CYS A 345 -9.63 34.71 -26.45
N ALA A 346 -10.46 35.70 -26.80
CA ALA A 346 -11.82 35.43 -27.24
C ALA A 346 -11.86 34.93 -28.70
N ASP A 347 -13.00 34.37 -29.12
CA ASP A 347 -13.20 33.93 -30.51
C ASP A 347 -13.02 35.09 -31.50
N GLY A 348 -12.01 34.97 -32.38
CA GLY A 348 -11.66 36.00 -33.37
C GLY A 348 -10.63 37.02 -32.90
N GLU A 349 -10.03 36.85 -31.71
CA GLU A 349 -8.86 37.59 -31.22
C GLU A 349 -7.58 36.73 -31.33
N ASP A 350 -6.40 37.34 -31.16
CA ASP A 350 -5.15 36.60 -31.00
C ASP A 350 -4.09 37.31 -30.13
N LEU A 351 -3.20 36.50 -29.57
CA LEU A 351 -2.00 36.81 -28.81
C LEU A 351 -1.01 35.66 -28.94
N MET A 352 0.27 35.99 -28.90
CA MET A 352 1.36 35.04 -28.89
C MET A 352 1.97 34.98 -27.50
N ASN A 353 1.97 33.79 -26.90
CA ASN A 353 2.67 33.49 -25.65
C ASN A 353 4.06 32.94 -26.00
N GLY A 354 5.13 33.71 -25.79
CA GLY A 354 6.49 33.25 -26.07
C GLY A 354 7.21 32.76 -24.82
N ILE A 355 7.78 31.56 -24.92
CA ILE A 355 8.72 30.93 -23.98
C ILE A 355 9.96 30.57 -24.79
N PHE A 356 11.04 31.34 -24.65
CA PHE A 356 12.14 31.28 -25.62
C PHE A 356 13.47 31.67 -25.02
N VAL A 357 14.58 31.30 -25.67
CA VAL A 357 15.86 32.00 -25.47
C VAL A 357 16.14 32.92 -26.66
N TYR A 358 16.80 34.05 -26.42
CA TYR A 358 17.28 34.96 -27.47
C TYR A 358 18.61 35.61 -27.08
N SER A 359 19.58 35.66 -28.00
CA SER A 359 20.65 36.67 -27.97
C SER A 359 21.28 36.90 -29.35
N ASN A 360 21.44 38.18 -29.66
CA ASN A 360 22.14 38.71 -30.82
C ASN A 360 22.91 39.95 -30.33
N ASP A 361 24.22 39.98 -30.52
CA ASP A 361 25.11 41.07 -30.08
C ASP A 361 25.84 41.77 -31.25
N GLY A 362 25.50 41.41 -32.49
CA GLY A 362 26.17 41.91 -33.70
C GLY A 362 27.49 41.22 -34.03
N SER A 363 27.78 40.05 -33.45
CA SER A 363 28.96 39.25 -33.80
C SER A 363 28.67 38.12 -34.79
N ASP A 364 29.69 37.77 -35.57
CA ASP A 364 29.77 36.57 -36.41
C ASP A 364 30.89 35.69 -35.81
N THR A 365 30.52 34.74 -34.95
CA THR A 365 31.48 33.85 -34.27
C THR A 365 31.90 32.70 -35.19
N ASN A 366 31.00 32.28 -36.08
CA ASN A 366 31.21 31.12 -36.95
C ASN A 366 31.97 31.47 -38.25
N LEU A 367 32.09 32.76 -38.57
CA LEU A 367 32.82 33.39 -39.68
C LEU A 367 32.23 33.07 -41.07
N ASN A 368 30.91 32.94 -41.17
CA ASN A 368 30.22 32.74 -42.45
C ASN A 368 29.83 34.05 -43.17
N GLY A 369 29.89 35.20 -42.48
CA GLY A 369 29.53 36.52 -42.99
C GLY A 369 28.15 37.03 -42.57
N ILE A 370 27.42 36.29 -41.72
CA ILE A 370 26.09 36.62 -41.18
C ILE A 370 26.22 36.79 -39.66
N THR A 371 25.38 37.59 -39.01
CA THR A 371 25.40 37.75 -37.55
C THR A 371 24.73 36.55 -36.86
N ASP A 372 25.37 36.01 -35.81
CA ASP A 372 24.79 34.92 -35.01
C ASP A 372 23.53 35.44 -34.27
N ASN A 373 22.38 34.82 -34.52
CA ASN A 373 21.12 35.07 -33.82
C ASN A 373 20.68 33.79 -33.08
N ASN A 374 20.95 33.74 -31.78
CA ASN A 374 20.85 32.53 -30.98
C ASN A 374 19.47 32.46 -30.32
N GLU A 375 18.50 31.80 -30.98
CA GLU A 375 17.10 31.85 -30.59
C GLU A 375 16.42 30.46 -30.70
N ILE A 376 15.64 30.10 -29.68
CA ILE A 376 14.88 28.84 -29.60
C ILE A 376 13.51 29.17 -29.02
N ASP A 377 12.46 28.94 -29.81
CA ASP A 377 11.09 29.38 -29.51
C ASP A 377 10.16 28.23 -29.13
N ILE A 378 9.35 28.46 -28.10
CA ILE A 378 8.07 27.81 -27.88
C ILE A 378 7.02 28.92 -27.85
N GLU A 379 6.30 29.10 -28.96
CA GLU A 379 5.33 30.17 -29.18
C GLU A 379 3.91 29.62 -29.33
N LEU A 380 3.03 29.88 -28.36
CA LEU A 380 1.62 29.46 -28.41
C LEU A 380 0.68 30.59 -28.84
N LEU A 381 0.08 30.40 -30.02
CA LEU A 381 -0.97 31.24 -30.60
C LEU A 381 -2.34 30.83 -30.02
N CYS A 382 -2.93 31.69 -29.20
CA CYS A 382 -4.12 31.41 -28.39
C CYS A 382 -5.43 31.25 -29.21
N GLY A 383 -5.58 31.95 -30.33
CA GLY A 383 -6.86 32.11 -31.02
C GLY A 383 -7.14 30.96 -31.99
N THR A 384 -8.41 30.57 -32.14
CA THR A 384 -8.84 29.43 -32.97
C THR A 384 -8.46 29.57 -34.47
N PRO A 385 -7.90 28.52 -35.14
CA PRO A 385 -7.37 27.29 -34.55
C PRO A 385 -6.03 27.56 -33.84
N LYS A 386 -5.91 27.06 -32.61
CA LYS A 386 -4.71 27.27 -31.79
C LYS A 386 -3.53 26.51 -32.37
N LYS A 387 -2.36 27.13 -32.34
CA LYS A 387 -1.12 26.58 -32.93
C LYS A 387 0.04 26.77 -31.98
N LEU A 388 0.79 25.70 -31.75
CA LEU A 388 2.08 25.76 -31.09
C LEU A 388 3.17 25.80 -32.16
N TYR A 389 3.96 26.87 -32.16
CA TYR A 389 5.14 27.04 -33.01
C TYR A 389 6.37 26.67 -32.18
N LEU A 390 7.26 25.88 -32.78
CA LEU A 390 8.55 25.50 -32.24
C LEU A 390 9.58 25.91 -33.30
N THR A 391 10.48 26.82 -32.96
CA THR A 391 11.45 27.35 -33.93
C THR A 391 12.86 27.32 -33.34
N THR A 392 13.85 27.13 -34.19
CA THR A 392 15.26 27.41 -33.87
C THR A 392 15.77 28.41 -34.90
N TRP A 393 16.56 29.41 -34.49
CA TRP A 393 17.24 30.35 -35.38
C TRP A 393 18.73 30.36 -35.03
N THR A 394 19.60 30.57 -36.01
CA THR A 394 21.06 30.53 -35.83
C THR A 394 21.76 31.75 -36.39
N ASP A 395 21.36 32.18 -37.59
CA ASP A 395 21.92 33.32 -38.29
C ASP A 395 20.80 34.29 -38.69
N TYR A 396 21.09 35.59 -38.60
CA TYR A 396 20.24 36.67 -39.11
C TYR A 396 21.08 37.84 -39.63
N ASP A 397 20.89 38.24 -40.88
CA ASP A 397 21.31 39.54 -41.40
C ASP A 397 20.20 40.17 -42.25
N TYR A 398 20.14 41.50 -42.25
CA TYR A 398 19.18 42.30 -42.99
C TYR A 398 19.91 43.44 -43.72
N ASP A 399 20.12 43.25 -45.03
CA ASP A 399 20.69 44.30 -45.88
C ASP A 399 19.61 45.33 -46.21
N ALA A 400 19.60 46.40 -45.41
CA ALA A 400 18.72 47.55 -45.57
C ALA A 400 18.96 48.37 -46.86
N ALA A 401 19.99 48.05 -47.66
CA ALA A 401 20.22 48.66 -48.98
C ALA A 401 19.60 47.84 -50.14
N THR A 402 19.33 46.54 -49.93
CA THR A 402 18.70 45.64 -50.92
C THR A 402 17.28 45.22 -50.54
N ASP A 403 16.85 45.45 -49.29
CA ASP A 403 15.57 44.97 -48.73
C ASP A 403 15.50 43.43 -48.69
N THR A 404 16.60 42.80 -48.23
CA THR A 404 16.74 41.34 -48.16
C THR A 404 17.19 40.84 -46.79
N GLU A 405 16.42 39.91 -46.22
CA GLU A 405 16.76 39.14 -45.02
C GLU A 405 17.48 37.84 -45.42
N THR A 406 18.60 37.53 -44.76
CA THR A 406 19.23 36.20 -44.78
C THR A 406 19.07 35.59 -43.40
N ILE A 407 18.33 34.48 -43.33
CA ILE A 407 17.94 33.84 -42.07
C ILE A 407 18.28 32.35 -42.15
N GLN A 408 18.88 31.79 -41.11
CA GLN A 408 18.91 30.34 -40.89
C GLN A 408 18.01 29.99 -39.71
N LYS A 409 16.87 29.34 -39.99
CA LYS A 409 15.93 28.85 -38.99
C LYS A 409 15.20 27.60 -39.47
N VAL A 410 14.54 26.89 -38.56
CA VAL A 410 13.54 25.87 -38.92
C VAL A 410 12.34 26.01 -37.98
N THR A 411 11.12 25.92 -38.52
CA THR A 411 9.89 26.00 -37.71
C THR A 411 9.05 24.74 -37.88
N ARG A 412 8.75 24.06 -36.78
CA ARG A 412 7.66 23.09 -36.65
C ARG A 412 6.41 23.79 -36.10
N VAL A 413 5.23 23.43 -36.62
CA VAL A 413 3.93 23.93 -36.16
C VAL A 413 3.02 22.76 -35.83
N ILE A 414 2.44 22.73 -34.63
CA ILE A 414 1.48 21.73 -34.19
C ILE A 414 0.09 22.37 -34.11
N ASP A 415 -0.89 21.82 -34.85
CA ASP A 415 -2.29 22.23 -34.83
C ASP A 415 -3.02 21.55 -33.67
N LEU A 416 -3.33 22.31 -32.63
CA LEU A 416 -3.89 21.78 -31.38
C LEU A 416 -5.35 21.32 -31.49
N SER A 417 -6.02 21.57 -32.63
CA SER A 417 -7.35 21.03 -32.89
C SER A 417 -7.33 19.54 -33.28
N ASN A 418 -6.15 18.99 -33.62
CA ASN A 418 -6.02 17.63 -34.15
C ASN A 418 -4.64 16.96 -33.95
N GLY A 419 -3.68 17.62 -33.30
CA GLY A 419 -2.36 17.07 -32.96
C GLY A 419 -1.39 16.92 -34.14
N LYS A 420 -1.73 17.39 -35.35
CA LYS A 420 -0.85 17.25 -36.52
C LYS A 420 0.29 18.25 -36.49
N ALA A 421 1.50 17.78 -36.78
CA ALA A 421 2.67 18.60 -37.01
C ALA A 421 2.90 18.85 -38.50
N TYR A 422 3.46 20.03 -38.79
CA TYR A 422 3.89 20.53 -40.10
C TYR A 422 5.25 21.23 -39.91
N GLU A 423 6.08 21.34 -40.95
CA GLU A 423 7.38 22.03 -40.88
C GLU A 423 7.56 23.01 -42.07
N THR A 424 8.55 23.91 -41.95
CA THR A 424 9.10 24.65 -43.09
C THR A 424 9.68 23.67 -44.13
N PRO A 425 9.38 23.82 -45.44
CA PRO A 425 9.90 22.91 -46.47
C PRO A 425 11.43 22.91 -46.55
N ALA A 426 12.00 21.74 -46.86
CA ALA A 426 13.43 21.59 -47.13
C ALA A 426 13.87 22.52 -48.29
N GLY A 427 14.89 23.34 -48.05
CA GLY A 427 15.34 24.42 -48.94
C GLY A 427 14.56 25.74 -48.83
N GLN A 428 13.67 25.89 -47.83
CA GLN A 428 12.97 27.15 -47.50
C GLN A 428 13.10 27.54 -46.01
N GLU A 429 14.12 27.03 -45.34
CA GLU A 429 14.47 27.27 -43.94
C GLU A 429 14.53 28.77 -43.61
N GLY A 430 15.10 29.59 -44.50
CA GLY A 430 15.14 31.05 -44.34
C GLY A 430 13.82 31.80 -44.53
N THR A 431 12.66 31.13 -44.53
CA THR A 431 11.34 31.75 -44.78
C THR A 431 10.33 31.46 -43.67
N TYR A 432 9.24 32.23 -43.62
CA TYR A 432 8.09 31.96 -42.74
C TYR A 432 7.04 31.00 -43.36
N ASN A 433 7.37 30.33 -44.49
CA ASN A 433 6.43 29.48 -45.22
C ASN A 433 6.40 28.06 -44.62
N VAL A 434 5.30 27.70 -43.97
CA VAL A 434 5.05 26.33 -43.47
C VAL A 434 4.11 25.60 -44.42
N ASP A 435 4.45 24.37 -44.82
CA ASP A 435 3.58 23.57 -45.70
C ASP A 435 2.50 22.83 -44.92
N TYR A 436 1.32 23.45 -44.82
CA TYR A 436 0.12 22.83 -44.22
C TYR A 436 -0.52 21.74 -45.09
N SER A 437 0.00 21.41 -46.27
CA SER A 437 -0.48 20.29 -47.08
C SER A 437 0.19 18.95 -46.74
N THR A 438 1.40 18.97 -46.18
CA THR A 438 2.17 17.79 -45.79
C THR A 438 2.20 17.63 -44.27
N VAL A 439 1.42 16.67 -43.75
CA VAL A 439 1.51 16.24 -42.35
C VAL A 439 2.75 15.38 -42.18
N ILE A 440 3.72 15.85 -41.39
CA ILE A 440 4.97 15.11 -41.13
C ILE A 440 4.80 14.09 -40.00
N GLU A 441 3.97 14.41 -39.01
CA GLU A 441 3.80 13.66 -37.77
C GLU A 441 2.42 13.97 -37.18
N THR A 442 1.93 13.14 -36.26
CA THR A 442 0.72 13.42 -35.48
C THR A 442 0.98 12.97 -34.05
N ILE A 443 0.77 13.90 -33.11
CA ILE A 443 1.00 13.76 -31.68
C ILE A 443 -0.39 13.83 -31.03
N PRO A 444 -1.08 12.70 -30.83
CA PRO A 444 -2.49 12.69 -30.40
C PRO A 444 -2.73 13.40 -29.06
N GLU A 445 -1.74 13.34 -28.16
CA GLU A 445 -1.72 14.02 -26.86
C GLU A 445 -1.81 15.55 -27.00
N MET A 446 -1.39 16.11 -28.14
CA MET A 446 -1.45 17.54 -28.45
C MET A 446 -2.75 17.99 -29.13
N ALA A 447 -3.73 17.11 -29.31
CA ALA A 447 -5.09 17.48 -29.73
C ALA A 447 -5.89 18.08 -28.54
N LEU A 448 -5.34 19.13 -27.91
CA LEU A 448 -5.82 19.73 -26.66
C LEU A 448 -6.75 20.93 -26.92
N PRO A 449 -8.10 20.77 -26.87
CA PRO A 449 -9.00 21.89 -27.04
C PRO A 449 -8.91 22.92 -25.90
N THR A 450 -8.53 22.49 -24.68
CA THR A 450 -8.57 23.34 -23.48
C THR A 450 -7.31 24.17 -23.24
N LEU A 451 -6.18 23.83 -23.88
CA LEU A 451 -4.91 24.55 -23.76
C LEU A 451 -5.11 26.04 -24.11
N ALA A 452 -4.60 26.94 -23.26
CA ALA A 452 -4.88 28.39 -23.33
C ALA A 452 -6.38 28.80 -23.32
N THR A 453 -7.23 28.03 -22.63
CA THR A 453 -8.61 28.45 -22.28
C THR A 453 -9.01 28.09 -20.85
N ASP A 454 -8.52 26.99 -20.29
CA ASP A 454 -8.64 26.69 -18.85
C ASP A 454 -7.62 27.48 -18.00
N ASP A 455 -7.76 27.41 -16.67
CA ASP A 455 -6.82 28.02 -15.71
C ASP A 455 -5.69 27.04 -15.32
N ALA A 456 -5.44 25.99 -16.10
CA ALA A 456 -4.43 25.00 -15.78
C ALA A 456 -3.01 25.53 -16.01
N TYR A 457 -2.07 25.00 -15.24
CA TYR A 457 -0.65 25.24 -15.40
C TYR A 457 0.00 24.03 -16.07
N TYR A 458 0.75 24.29 -17.13
CA TYR A 458 1.45 23.30 -17.94
C TYR A 458 2.96 23.47 -17.71
N GLU A 459 3.70 22.36 -17.71
CA GLU A 459 5.15 22.36 -17.71
C GLU A 459 5.65 22.05 -19.12
N MET A 460 6.57 22.87 -19.63
CA MET A 460 7.19 22.68 -20.95
C MET A 460 8.63 23.17 -20.93
N GLY A 461 9.36 22.86 -21.98
CA GLY A 461 10.66 23.44 -22.24
C GLY A 461 11.40 22.70 -23.34
N PHE A 462 12.72 22.76 -23.26
CA PHE A 462 13.60 22.09 -24.19
C PHE A 462 14.92 21.67 -23.53
N ASP A 463 15.46 20.54 -23.96
CA ASP A 463 16.85 20.17 -23.74
C ASP A 463 17.67 20.67 -24.95
N TRP A 464 18.63 21.56 -24.72
CA TRP A 464 19.41 22.21 -25.78
C TRP A 464 20.87 21.77 -25.73
N HIS A 465 21.34 21.07 -26.75
CA HIS A 465 22.73 20.65 -26.92
C HIS A 465 23.27 21.09 -28.27
N SER A 466 24.59 21.08 -28.46
CA SER A 466 25.23 21.53 -29.72
C SER A 466 24.84 20.72 -30.97
N THR A 467 24.25 19.53 -30.79
CA THR A 467 23.84 18.61 -31.86
C THR A 467 22.38 18.17 -31.82
N TYR A 468 21.59 18.59 -30.82
CA TYR A 468 20.15 18.35 -30.80
C TYR A 468 19.40 19.38 -29.96
N ILE A 469 18.11 19.58 -30.27
CA ILE A 469 17.15 20.23 -29.37
C ILE A 469 15.93 19.32 -29.24
N HIS A 470 15.61 18.92 -28.01
CA HIS A 470 14.43 18.12 -27.67
C HIS A 470 13.39 19.01 -27.01
N PHE A 471 12.30 19.30 -27.71
CA PHE A 471 11.16 20.09 -27.22
C PHE A 471 10.10 19.19 -26.60
N PHE A 472 9.53 19.57 -25.46
CA PHE A 472 8.54 18.75 -24.74
C PHE A 472 7.46 19.56 -24.00
N ILE A 473 6.41 18.85 -23.60
CA ILE A 473 5.37 19.27 -22.65
C ILE A 473 5.09 18.12 -21.67
N VAL A 474 4.75 18.42 -20.42
CA VAL A 474 4.28 17.43 -19.45
C VAL A 474 2.75 17.41 -19.45
N LEU A 475 2.17 16.25 -19.80
CA LEU A 475 0.73 15.99 -19.84
C LEU A 475 0.42 14.73 -19.02
N ASP A 476 -0.59 14.78 -18.15
CA ASP A 476 -0.99 13.69 -17.25
C ASP A 476 0.19 13.01 -16.50
N GLY A 477 1.17 13.81 -16.08
CA GLY A 477 2.37 13.35 -15.37
C GLY A 477 3.41 12.65 -16.25
N LYS A 478 3.41 12.89 -17.57
CA LYS A 478 4.34 12.30 -18.54
C LYS A 478 4.88 13.33 -19.50
N GLU A 479 6.16 13.22 -19.82
CA GLU A 479 6.78 14.02 -20.87
C GLU A 479 6.32 13.52 -22.25
N VAL A 480 5.73 14.42 -23.02
CA VAL A 480 5.34 14.23 -24.42
C VAL A 480 6.34 15.00 -25.28
N THR A 481 7.07 14.28 -26.11
CA THR A 481 7.97 14.88 -27.10
C THR A 481 7.17 15.62 -28.16
N LEU A 482 7.53 16.87 -28.39
CA LEU A 482 6.94 17.73 -29.42
C LEU A 482 7.80 17.75 -30.68
N TRP A 483 9.13 17.70 -30.51
CA TRP A 483 10.12 17.68 -31.57
C TRP A 483 11.46 17.17 -31.04
N ASN A 484 12.12 16.30 -31.79
CA ASN A 484 13.53 15.96 -31.62
C ASN A 484 14.30 16.47 -32.84
N TYR A 485 14.81 17.70 -32.76
CA TYR A 485 15.59 18.30 -33.84
C TYR A 485 17.07 17.95 -33.71
N THR A 486 17.74 17.64 -34.82
CA THR A 486 19.10 17.05 -34.81
C THR A 486 20.02 17.55 -35.93
N ASP A 487 19.57 18.49 -36.78
CA ASP A 487 20.47 19.13 -37.75
C ASP A 487 21.18 20.31 -37.08
N ALA A 488 22.44 20.09 -36.71
CA ALA A 488 23.27 21.06 -36.01
C ALA A 488 23.48 22.38 -36.78
N THR A 489 23.20 22.43 -38.09
CA THR A 489 23.27 23.66 -38.88
C THR A 489 22.31 24.75 -38.37
N TYR A 490 21.14 24.37 -37.86
CA TYR A 490 20.11 25.32 -37.39
C TYR A 490 19.96 25.34 -35.86
N ILE A 491 20.94 24.83 -35.12
CA ILE A 491 20.94 24.80 -33.65
C ILE A 491 21.87 25.91 -33.12
N PRO A 492 21.36 26.84 -32.28
CA PRO A 492 22.18 27.85 -31.59
C PRO A 492 23.41 27.26 -30.91
N GLN A 493 24.55 27.95 -31.04
CA GLN A 493 25.82 27.52 -30.45
C GLN A 493 26.34 28.48 -29.37
N ASN A 494 25.88 29.75 -29.36
CA ASN A 494 26.26 30.73 -28.36
C ASN A 494 25.14 30.93 -27.32
N LYS A 495 25.54 31.34 -26.11
CA LYS A 495 24.64 31.50 -24.96
C LYS A 495 23.60 32.61 -25.18
N ALA A 496 22.38 32.39 -24.70
CA ALA A 496 21.24 33.26 -24.92
C ALA A 496 20.48 33.61 -23.62
N TYR A 497 19.73 34.73 -23.59
CA TYR A 497 18.90 35.08 -22.44
C TYR A 497 17.62 34.27 -22.47
N MET A 498 17.20 33.67 -21.35
CA MET A 498 15.85 33.09 -21.25
C MET A 498 14.83 34.23 -21.16
N MET A 499 13.76 34.15 -21.94
CA MET A 499 12.72 35.16 -22.07
C MET A 499 11.33 34.54 -21.98
N PHE A 500 10.42 35.29 -21.36
CA PHE A 500 8.99 35.04 -21.43
C PHE A 500 8.31 36.32 -21.93
N ASN A 501 7.40 36.23 -22.89
CA ASN A 501 6.67 37.40 -23.39
C ASN A 501 5.21 37.12 -23.74
N LEU A 502 4.45 38.20 -23.90
CA LEU A 502 3.10 38.23 -24.44
C LEU A 502 2.99 39.41 -25.41
N TRP A 503 2.60 39.15 -26.66
CA TRP A 503 2.55 40.14 -27.74
C TRP A 503 1.45 39.88 -28.76
N TYR A 504 1.10 40.87 -29.59
CA TYR A 504 0.03 40.77 -30.59
C TYR A 504 0.56 40.44 -32.01
N PRO A 505 0.24 39.26 -32.57
CA PRO A 505 0.65 38.86 -33.91
C PRO A 505 -0.37 39.33 -34.96
N ALA A 506 -0.23 40.56 -35.47
CA ALA A 506 -1.13 41.11 -36.50
C ALA A 506 -1.17 40.30 -37.81
N TRP A 507 -0.14 39.50 -38.09
CA TRP A 507 -0.10 38.58 -39.24
C TRP A 507 -1.07 37.39 -39.12
N SER A 508 -1.64 37.15 -37.92
CA SER A 508 -2.67 36.13 -37.71
C SER A 508 -3.98 36.40 -38.47
N GLY A 509 -4.23 37.66 -38.86
CA GLY A 509 -5.46 38.11 -39.49
C GLY A 509 -6.67 38.19 -38.54
N LYS A 510 -6.48 37.94 -37.24
CA LYS A 510 -7.49 38.07 -36.18
C LYS A 510 -7.40 39.46 -35.52
N ASN A 511 -8.29 39.75 -34.57
CA ASN A 511 -8.34 41.04 -33.90
C ASN A 511 -7.34 41.14 -32.75
N TYR A 512 -6.97 42.38 -32.44
CA TYR A 512 -6.34 42.75 -31.17
C TYR A 512 -7.28 42.42 -30.00
N PRO A 513 -6.79 41.89 -28.85
CA PRO A 513 -7.65 41.49 -27.73
C PRO A 513 -8.39 42.68 -27.09
N ALA A 514 -9.70 42.56 -26.90
CA ALA A 514 -10.50 43.59 -26.25
C ALA A 514 -10.26 43.67 -24.73
N SER A 515 -9.88 42.54 -24.11
CA SER A 515 -9.59 42.41 -22.68
C SER A 515 -8.08 42.36 -22.39
N ALA A 516 -7.67 42.76 -21.20
CA ALA A 516 -6.28 42.58 -20.75
C ALA A 516 -6.06 41.14 -20.29
N GLU A 517 -5.11 40.48 -20.91
CA GLU A 517 -4.83 39.04 -20.76
C GLU A 517 -3.44 38.82 -20.15
N SER A 518 -3.14 37.64 -19.62
CA SER A 518 -1.89 37.42 -18.87
C SER A 518 -1.27 36.05 -19.05
N LEU A 519 0.01 36.03 -19.42
CA LEU A 519 0.89 34.87 -19.26
C LEU A 519 1.36 34.86 -17.80
N LYS A 520 1.19 33.73 -17.12
CA LYS A 520 1.61 33.53 -15.73
C LYS A 520 2.72 32.50 -15.68
N VAL A 521 3.86 32.81 -15.07
CA VAL A 521 4.97 31.85 -14.85
C VAL A 521 5.06 31.56 -13.36
N ASP A 522 4.86 30.30 -12.98
CA ASP A 522 4.97 29.76 -11.62
C ASP A 522 6.45 29.64 -11.23
N TRP A 523 7.19 28.88 -12.01
CA TRP A 523 8.63 28.75 -11.86
C TRP A 523 9.36 28.54 -13.19
N PHE A 524 10.65 28.85 -13.19
CA PHE A 524 11.61 28.51 -14.23
C PHE A 524 12.85 27.87 -13.59
N LYS A 525 13.33 26.77 -14.18
CA LYS A 525 14.53 26.03 -13.79
C LYS A 525 15.41 25.78 -15.03
N TYR A 526 16.72 25.86 -14.84
CA TYR A 526 17.73 25.57 -15.85
C TYR A 526 18.89 24.79 -15.22
N TRP A 527 19.34 23.73 -15.91
CA TRP A 527 20.51 22.92 -15.53
C TRP A 527 21.50 22.96 -16.69
N ALA A 528 22.73 23.43 -16.44
CA ALA A 528 23.76 23.42 -17.46
C ALA A 528 24.30 22.00 -17.71
N SER A 529 24.57 21.69 -18.99
CA SER A 529 25.37 20.52 -19.42
C SER A 529 26.88 20.73 -19.29
#